data_AF-A0A093ZGJ0-F1
#
_entry.id   AF-A0A093ZGJ0-F1
#
_cell.length_a   1.000
_cell.length_b   1.000
_cell.length_c   1.000
_cell.angle_alpha   90.00
_cell.angle_beta   90.00
_cell.angle_gamma   90.00
#
_symmetry.space_group_name_H-M   'P 1'
#
loop_
_entity.id
_entity.type
_entity.pdbx_description
1 polymer ?
#
loop_
_entity_poly.entity_id
_entity_poly.type
_entity_poly.pdbx_seq_one_letter_code
_entity_poly.pdbx_strand_id
1 'polypeptide(L)' 'MITELATFHVATPTNLSDPSSATTSTIHTFLSAILATDGAHAAFIGQPVEDPNMVAMFIDWDSVGAHERFLSSP' A
#
# COMPACT_ATOMS: atom_id res chain seq x y z
N MET A 1 -17.76 3.74 -3.07
CA MET A 1 -16.35 4.14 -2.95
C MET A 1 -16.00 4.29 -1.49
N ILE A 2 -14.94 3.63 -1.06
CA ILE A 2 -14.33 3.77 0.27
C ILE A 2 -12.82 3.92 0.10
N THR A 3 -12.16 4.51 1.09
CA THR A 3 -10.70 4.55 1.16
C THR A 3 -10.25 3.71 2.36
N GLU A 4 -9.43 2.71 2.10
CA GLU A 4 -8.69 1.98 3.12
C GLU A 4 -7.48 2.83 3.57
N LEU A 5 -7.27 2.89 4.88
CA LEU A 5 -6.07 3.48 5.47
C LEU A 5 -5.35 2.38 6.23
N ALA A 6 -4.13 2.06 5.79
CA ALA A 6 -3.28 1.08 6.44
C ALA A 6 -1.94 1.72 6.83
N THR A 7 -1.42 1.33 8.00
CA THR A 7 -0.07 1.71 8.42
C THR A 7 0.69 0.48 8.87
N PHE A 8 1.98 0.44 8.57
CA PHE A 8 2.86 -0.62 9.01
C PHE A 8 4.27 -0.09 9.25
N HIS A 9 5.01 -0.79 10.10
CA HIS A 9 6.41 -0.48 10.35
C HIS A 9 7.32 -1.30 9.43
N VAL A 10 8.33 -0.66 8.86
CA VAL A 10 9.42 -1.37 8.18
C VAL A 10 10.42 -1.87 9.21
N ALA A 11 10.89 -3.10 9.03
CA ALA A 11 11.82 -3.74 9.96
C ALA A 11 13.20 -3.05 10.01
N THR A 12 13.59 -2.41 8.91
CA THR A 12 14.81 -1.62 8.80
C THR A 12 14.46 -0.23 8.25
N PRO A 13 15.05 0.85 8.79
CA PRO A 13 14.84 2.20 8.24
C PRO A 13 15.12 2.19 6.73
N THR A 14 14.18 2.73 5.96
CA THR A 14 14.33 2.84 4.50
C THR A 14 13.94 4.24 4.07
N ASN A 15 14.56 4.74 3.01
CA ASN A 15 14.09 5.94 2.35
C ASN A 15 13.14 5.53 1.22
N LEU A 16 11.84 5.72 1.40
CA LEU A 16 10.86 5.39 0.35
C LEU A 16 10.99 6.28 -0.90
N SER A 17 11.74 7.38 -0.83
CA SER A 17 12.08 8.19 -2.01
C SER A 17 13.30 7.66 -2.79
N ASP A 18 14.00 6.64 -2.28
CA ASP A 18 15.13 6.02 -2.98
C ASP A 18 14.62 4.94 -3.97
N PRO A 19 14.79 5.14 -5.29
CA PRO A 19 14.34 4.18 -6.30
C PRO A 19 15.16 2.88 -6.30
N SER A 20 16.32 2.84 -5.64
CA SER A 20 17.15 1.64 -5.50
C SER A 20 16.79 0.80 -4.27
N SER A 21 15.89 1.27 -3.40
CA SER A 21 15.46 0.54 -2.22
C SER A 21 14.62 -0.70 -2.61
N ALA A 22 15.09 -1.87 -2.17
CA ALA A 22 14.35 -3.12 -2.32
C ALA A 22 12.98 -3.07 -1.62
N THR A 23 12.89 -2.43 -0.46
CA THR A 23 11.63 -2.23 0.27
C THR A 23 10.65 -1.40 -0.56
N THR A 24 11.11 -0.28 -1.14
CA THR A 24 10.29 0.56 -2.02
C THR A 24 9.79 -0.24 -3.23
N SER A 25 10.68 -1.02 -3.86
CA SER A 25 10.33 -1.89 -4.99
C SER A 25 9.29 -2.96 -4.63
N THR A 26 9.42 -3.60 -3.46
CA THR A 26 8.44 -4.58 -2.96
C THR A 26 7.07 -3.93 -2.73
N ILE A 27 7.02 -2.74 -2.12
CA ILE A 27 5.77 -2.03 -1.87
C ILE A 27 5.10 -1.64 -3.19
N HIS A 28 5.83 -1.10 -4.17
CA HIS A 28 5.27 -0.77 -5.47
C HIS A 28 4.76 -2.01 -6.22
N THR A 29 5.45 -3.13 -6.11
CA THR A 29 4.98 -4.41 -6.68
C THR A 29 3.66 -4.83 -6.06
N PHE A 30 3.54 -4.74 -4.73
CA PHE A 30 2.30 -5.03 -4.01
C PHE A 30 1.14 -4.10 -4.41
N LEU A 31 1.38 -2.78 -4.46
CA LEU A 31 0.36 -1.83 -4.91
C LEU A 31 -0.08 -2.09 -6.36
N SER A 32 0.85 -2.47 -7.23
CA SER A 32 0.53 -2.79 -8.63
C SER A 32 -0.34 -4.05 -8.73
N ALA A 33 -0.11 -5.04 -7.86
CA ALA A 33 -0.96 -6.21 -7.76
C ALA A 33 -2.36 -5.87 -7.25
N ILE A 34 -2.49 -4.99 -6.24
CA ILE A 34 -3.79 -4.49 -5.76
C ILE A 34 -4.55 -3.79 -6.89
N LEU A 35 -3.90 -2.89 -7.63
CA LEU A 35 -4.53 -2.15 -8.73
C LEU A 35 -4.97 -3.04 -9.90
N ALA A 36 -4.47 -4.27 -9.98
CA ALA A 36 -4.93 -5.25 -10.95
C ALA A 36 -6.19 -6.02 -10.50
N THR A 37 -6.65 -5.83 -9.25
CA THR A 37 -7.85 -6.48 -8.71
C THR A 37 -9.12 -5.73 -9.09
N ASP A 38 -10.21 -6.48 -9.28
CA ASP A 38 -11.51 -5.88 -9.59
C ASP A 38 -12.03 -5.05 -8.40
N GLY A 39 -12.29 -3.78 -8.66
CA GLY A 39 -12.80 -2.82 -7.69
C GLY A 39 -11.75 -2.00 -6.95
N ALA A 40 -10.45 -2.14 -7.25
CA ALA A 40 -9.41 -1.20 -6.84
C ALA A 40 -9.24 -0.08 -7.87
N HIS A 41 -9.12 1.17 -7.43
CA HIS A 41 -9.05 2.35 -8.33
C HIS A 41 -7.74 3.11 -8.22
N ALA A 42 -7.26 3.28 -7.00
CA ALA A 42 -6.05 4.03 -6.72
C ALA A 42 -5.35 3.44 -5.50
N ALA A 43 -4.03 3.52 -5.50
CA ALA A 43 -3.20 3.05 -4.41
C ALA A 43 -2.01 3.99 -4.25
N PHE A 44 -1.80 4.48 -3.04
CA PHE A 44 -0.76 5.45 -2.70
C PHE A 44 0.03 4.96 -1.49
N ILE A 45 1.32 5.28 -1.48
CA ILE A 45 2.17 5.13 -0.30
C ILE A 45 2.76 6.46 0.10
N GLY A 46 3.03 6.61 1.39
CA GLY A 46 3.77 7.71 1.96
C GLY A 46 4.57 7.26 3.17
N GLN A 47 5.62 8.03 3.47
CA GLN A 47 6.42 7.88 4.68
C GLN A 47 6.21 9.14 5.52
N PRO A 48 5.73 9.03 6.77
CA PRO A 48 5.67 10.17 7.67
C PRO A 48 7.06 10.77 7.87
N VAL A 49 7.17 12.09 7.88
CA VAL A 49 8.45 12.78 8.09
C VAL A 49 8.91 12.60 9.54
N GLU A 50 7.97 12.43 10.46
CA GLU A 50 8.17 12.29 11.90
C GLU A 50 8.57 10.86 12.31
N ASP A 51 8.24 9.85 11.51
CA ASP A 51 8.60 8.45 11.76
C ASP A 51 9.07 7.77 10.47
N PRO A 52 10.39 7.74 10.20
CA PRO A 52 10.93 7.12 9.01
C PRO A 52 10.80 5.59 9.01
N ASN A 53 10.34 4.97 10.11
CA ASN A 53 10.09 3.53 10.15
C ASN A 53 8.64 3.19 9.85
N MET A 54 7.76 4.18 9.69
CA MET A 54 6.35 3.95 9.38
C MET A 54 6.08 4.17 7.89
N VAL A 55 5.20 3.36 7.34
CA VAL A 55 4.63 3.54 6.00
C VAL A 55 3.13 3.70 6.16
N ALA A 56 2.56 4.71 5.50
CA ALA A 56 1.14 4.89 5.33
C ALA A 56 0.74 4.48 3.91
N MET A 57 -0.37 3.77 3.79
CA MET A 57 -0.93 3.32 2.52
C MET A 57 -2.41 3.70 2.45
N PHE A 58 -2.81 4.18 1.27
CA PHE A 58 -4.18 4.55 0.96
C PHE A 58 -4.63 3.78 -0.27
N ILE A 59 -5.73 3.06 -0.18
CA ILE A 59 -6.29 2.30 -1.30
C ILE A 59 -7.75 2.66 -1.48
N ASP A 60 -8.11 3.08 -2.68
CA ASP A 60 -9.50 3.37 -3.02
C ASP A 60 -10.17 2.13 -3.61
N TRP A 61 -11.27 1.73 -2.98
CA TRP A 61 -12.07 0.57 -3.36
C TRP A 61 -13.49 0.99 -3.75
N ASP A 62 -14.13 0.22 -4.64
CA ASP A 62 -15.54 0.40 -4.98
C ASP A 62 -16.45 0.26 -3.75
N SER A 63 -16.16 -0.73 -2.91
CA SER A 63 -16.94 -1.08 -1.72
C SER A 63 -16.11 -1.89 -0.73
N VAL A 64 -16.61 -2.01 0.50
CA VAL A 64 -16.04 -2.92 1.52
C VAL A 64 -15.94 -4.35 0.99
N GLY A 65 -16.97 -4.83 0.28
CA GLY A 65 -16.98 -6.19 -0.27
C GLY A 65 -15.94 -6.43 -1.37
N ALA A 66 -15.46 -5.39 -2.07
CA ALA A 66 -14.35 -5.53 -3.03
C ALA A 66 -13.02 -5.77 -2.28
N HIS A 67 -12.76 -4.98 -1.24
CA HIS A 67 -11.62 -5.18 -0.34
C HIS A 67 -11.64 -6.55 0.35
N GLU A 68 -12.80 -7.00 0.86
CA GLU A 68 -12.94 -8.32 1.49
C GLU A 68 -12.64 -9.47 0.51
N ARG A 69 -13.07 -9.34 -0.75
CA ARG A 69 -12.74 -10.34 -1.80
C ARG A 69 -11.25 -10.40 -2.06
N PHE A 70 -10.57 -9.26 -2.14
CA PHE A 70 -9.11 -9.20 -2.26
C PHE A 70 -8.43 -9.95 -1.11
N LEU A 71 -8.83 -9.70 0.14
CA LEU A 71 -8.26 -10.38 1.32
C LEU A 71 -8.52 -11.90 1.34
N SER A 72 -9.57 -12.36 0.66
CA SER A 72 -9.89 -13.79 0.54
C SER A 72 -9.20 -14.48 -0.63
N SER A 73 -8.50 -13.74 -1.49
CA SER A 73 -7.73 -14.30 -2.60
C SER A 73 -6.44 -14.97 -2.08
N PRO A 74 -6.09 -16.17 -2.56
CA PRO A 74 -4.86 -16.85 -2.18
C PRO A 74 -3.59 -16.17 -2.69
#